data_AF-A0A7C6YVJ8-F1
#
_entry.id   AF-A0A7C6YVJ8-F1
#
_cell.length_a   1.000
_cell.length_b   1.000
_cell.length_c   1.000
_cell.angle_alpha   90.00
_cell.angle_beta   90.00
_cell.angle_gamma   90.00
#
_symmetry.space_group_name_H-M   'P 1'
#
loop_
_entity.id
_entity.type
_entity.pdbx_description
1 polymer ?
#
loop_
_entity_poly.entity_id
_entity_poly.type
_entity_poly.pdbx_seq_one_letter_code
_entity_poly.pdbx_strand_id
1 'polypeptide(L)'
;MADVEEDLYGIYRLRAPGSTSHSLAKWVRLETDKVVLPPGGYKEIGVTVSIPKGESGGKYGAVVVSMVPDEQAMEQGALGESLYVFQTASFLELVLTGTVGRREAYVSSFDVRRSAEFPSLQREVGDHALVYTAAVSNEGNIHIATRGSLTIKTRDGKTIGRYPLGGGRGTILPGSTVALQSVITKPLPPGDYTARAMVEYGGHRPLVANVDFAASTEEVSSKGSAQVGELSRFLIEPSQVELTMRAGAFKTLLLEITNRGHEIVDLQASILPLAFDIYGDMIPEEDRGEAVPWIEVSPKSFTLEPGEMRRVRLSARPPREANGGYYADVLFRSKDTDGEIEAGANFCIFVGDSPQRKGSLTMSDSELSSSGLQLDLEFTNEGSIHVEPSVELLLSQVFPQLEAEDGRVFAAHTEEIASLGVPAGANPVLPGGKRIFGFLIPNAFEPGEYELAVRVDFGGDEPAVVQTKFAVDEGRGSIE
;
A
#
# COMPACT_ATOMS: atom_id res chain seq x y z
N MET A 1 9.46 -21.08 17.57
CA MET A 1 9.60 -19.70 17.05
C MET A 1 10.79 -19.64 16.13
N ALA A 2 10.72 -18.75 15.13
CA ALA A 2 11.83 -18.38 14.26
C ALA A 2 11.74 -16.87 13.98
N ASP A 3 12.86 -16.26 13.63
CA ASP A 3 12.88 -14.94 13.03
C ASP A 3 12.59 -15.04 11.53
N VAL A 4 12.33 -13.90 10.89
CA VAL A 4 12.03 -13.80 9.46
C VAL A 4 12.97 -12.80 8.82
N GLU A 5 13.55 -13.19 7.70
CA GLU A 5 14.25 -12.30 6.78
C GLU A 5 13.58 -12.40 5.41
N GLU A 6 13.37 -11.27 4.76
CA GLU A 6 12.79 -11.22 3.42
C GLU A 6 13.89 -11.07 2.36
N ASP A 7 13.80 -11.89 1.31
CA ASP A 7 14.73 -11.82 0.17
C ASP A 7 14.24 -10.88 -0.94
N LEU A 8 15.07 -10.71 -1.97
CA LEU A 8 14.79 -9.84 -3.12
C LEU A 8 13.51 -10.19 -3.89
N TYR A 9 12.94 -11.38 -3.72
CA TYR A 9 11.70 -11.78 -4.38
C TYR A 9 10.47 -11.64 -3.47
N GLY A 10 10.64 -11.04 -2.29
CA GLY A 10 9.57 -10.91 -1.29
C GLY A 10 9.26 -12.23 -0.57
N ILE A 11 10.19 -13.20 -0.59
CA ILE A 11 10.00 -14.50 0.04
C ILE A 11 10.59 -14.46 1.45
N TYR A 12 9.76 -14.83 2.44
CA TYR A 12 10.17 -14.95 3.83
C TYR A 12 10.99 -16.21 4.07
N ARG A 13 12.20 -16.01 4.59
CA ARG A 13 13.13 -17.06 5.01
C ARG A 13 13.20 -17.11 6.52
N LEU A 14 13.05 -18.32 7.06
CA LEU A 14 13.16 -18.54 8.50
C LEU A 14 14.62 -18.38 8.95
N ARG A 15 14.80 -17.68 10.06
CA ARG A 15 16.08 -17.46 10.73
C ARG A 15 16.02 -17.89 12.20
N ALA A 16 17.19 -18.05 12.80
CA ALA A 16 17.27 -18.41 14.21
C ALA A 16 16.57 -17.35 15.08
N PRO A 17 15.85 -17.74 16.15
CA PRO A 17 15.23 -16.78 17.06
C PRO A 17 16.19 -15.72 17.58
N GLY A 18 15.82 -14.44 17.44
CA GLY A 18 16.62 -13.31 17.93
C GLY A 18 17.85 -12.96 17.09
N SER A 19 17.99 -13.52 15.87
CA SER A 19 19.10 -13.23 14.97
C SER A 19 18.89 -11.99 14.10
N THR A 20 17.66 -11.47 14.02
CA THR A 20 17.32 -10.30 13.20
C THR A 20 17.09 -9.06 14.07
N SER A 21 17.31 -7.87 13.51
CA SER A 21 17.16 -6.58 14.20
C SER A 21 15.71 -6.28 14.63
N HIS A 22 14.74 -6.83 13.90
CA HIS A 22 13.31 -6.68 14.16
C HIS A 22 12.68 -7.95 14.73
N SER A 23 13.45 -8.80 15.43
CA SER A 23 12.97 -10.06 15.99
C SER A 23 11.77 -9.89 16.94
N LEU A 24 10.71 -10.66 16.67
CA LEU A 24 9.58 -10.85 17.59
C LEU A 24 9.81 -12.02 18.56
N ALA A 25 10.77 -12.91 18.29
CA ALA A 25 10.86 -14.20 18.95
C ALA A 25 11.08 -14.11 20.47
N LYS A 26 11.73 -13.04 20.96
CA LYS A 26 11.95 -12.81 22.40
C LYS A 26 10.68 -12.42 23.16
N TRP A 27 9.63 -12.00 22.44
CA TRP A 27 8.37 -11.51 23.03
C TRP A 27 7.26 -12.54 22.97
N VAL A 28 7.46 -13.62 22.22
CA VAL A 28 6.45 -14.64 21.97
C VAL A 28 6.70 -15.84 22.86
N ARG A 29 5.65 -16.27 23.55
CA ARG A 29 5.59 -17.54 24.28
C ARG A 29 4.48 -18.39 23.70
N LEU A 30 4.82 -19.64 23.38
CA LEU A 30 3.85 -20.66 22.96
C LEU A 30 3.32 -21.40 24.19
N GLU A 31 2.05 -21.77 24.16
CA GLU A 31 1.42 -22.59 25.20
C GLU A 31 2.08 -23.97 25.33
N THR A 32 2.43 -24.59 24.20
CA THR A 32 3.09 -25.90 24.11
C THR A 32 4.11 -25.91 22.98
N ASP A 33 5.17 -26.70 23.14
CA ASP A 33 6.21 -26.93 22.13
C ASP A 33 6.08 -28.27 21.41
N LYS A 34 5.20 -29.15 21.90
CA LYS A 34 4.89 -30.46 21.29
C LYS A 34 3.38 -30.70 21.30
N VAL A 35 2.89 -31.26 20.20
CA VAL A 35 1.49 -31.64 20.02
C VAL A 35 1.44 -32.99 19.30
N VAL A 36 0.54 -33.87 19.74
CA VAL A 36 0.20 -35.11 19.03
C VAL A 36 -1.18 -34.92 18.42
N LEU A 37 -1.29 -35.10 17.10
CA LEU A 37 -2.54 -34.95 16.35
C LEU A 37 -3.03 -36.33 15.87
N PRO A 38 -4.25 -36.76 16.23
CA PRO A 38 -4.85 -37.94 15.62
C PRO A 38 -5.29 -37.65 14.17
N PRO A 39 -5.54 -38.68 13.34
CA PRO A 39 -6.06 -38.51 11.99
C PRO A 39 -7.35 -37.67 11.98
N GLY A 40 -7.37 -36.60 11.17
CA GLY A 40 -8.50 -35.67 11.08
C GLY A 40 -8.68 -34.75 12.29
N GLY A 41 -7.82 -34.84 13.30
CA GLY A 41 -7.85 -33.97 14.47
C GLY A 41 -7.17 -32.62 14.23
N TYR A 42 -7.61 -31.59 14.96
CA TYR A 42 -6.95 -30.30 15.02
C TYR A 42 -6.63 -29.94 16.48
N LYS A 43 -5.66 -29.05 16.68
CA LYS A 43 -5.30 -28.50 17.99
C LYS A 43 -4.97 -27.03 17.82
N GLU A 44 -5.62 -26.18 18.61
CA GLU A 44 -5.26 -24.78 18.74
C GLU A 44 -4.04 -24.63 19.65
N ILE A 45 -3.11 -23.76 19.25
CA ILE A 45 -1.90 -23.44 20.03
C ILE A 45 -2.03 -21.98 20.44
N GLY A 46 -2.18 -21.72 21.75
CA GLY A 46 -2.17 -20.37 22.27
C GLY A 46 -0.81 -19.68 22.05
N VAL A 47 -0.83 -18.47 21.50
CA VAL A 47 0.35 -17.63 21.29
C VAL A 47 0.21 -16.37 22.12
N THR A 48 1.08 -16.20 23.12
CA THR A 48 1.11 -14.99 23.97
C THR A 48 2.23 -14.07 23.52
N VAL A 49 1.92 -12.80 23.26
CA VAL A 49 2.90 -11.77 22.90
C VAL A 49 3.02 -10.76 24.05
N SER A 50 4.21 -10.65 24.64
CA SER A 50 4.51 -9.74 25.76
C SER A 50 5.41 -8.61 25.28
N ILE A 51 4.84 -7.41 25.11
CA ILE A 51 5.54 -6.24 24.57
C ILE A 51 6.27 -5.49 25.70
N PRO A 52 7.61 -5.33 25.63
CA PRO A 52 8.36 -4.52 26.58
C PRO A 52 8.00 -3.02 26.50
N LYS A 53 8.14 -2.30 27.62
CA LYS A 53 7.92 -0.85 27.64
C LYS A 53 9.00 -0.12 26.82
N GLY A 54 8.58 0.91 26.08
CA GLY A 54 9.49 1.78 25.32
C GLY A 54 9.92 1.24 23.96
N GLU A 55 9.37 0.10 23.55
CA GLU A 55 9.58 -0.45 22.21
C GLU A 55 8.76 0.30 21.16
N SER A 56 9.27 0.36 19.94
CA SER A 56 8.61 1.03 18.81
C SER A 56 8.85 0.30 17.48
N GLY A 57 8.04 0.67 16.48
CA GLY A 57 8.12 0.12 15.14
C GLY A 57 7.53 -1.28 15.01
N GLY A 58 7.98 -2.00 13.98
CA GLY A 58 7.52 -3.33 13.62
C GLY A 58 8.48 -4.42 14.12
N LYS A 59 7.90 -5.56 14.53
CA LYS A 59 8.62 -6.79 14.87
C LYS A 59 8.04 -7.99 14.11
N TYR A 60 8.92 -8.88 13.70
CA TYR A 60 8.61 -9.98 12.78
C TYR A 60 9.14 -11.29 13.31
N GLY A 61 8.36 -12.34 13.10
CA GLY A 61 8.74 -13.70 13.45
C GLY A 61 7.77 -14.71 12.86
N ALA A 62 8.04 -15.98 13.09
CA ALA A 62 7.16 -17.06 12.68
C ALA A 62 7.00 -18.09 13.80
N VAL A 63 5.77 -18.57 13.98
CA VAL A 63 5.49 -19.82 14.68
C VAL A 63 5.72 -20.94 13.68
N VAL A 64 6.69 -21.79 13.96
CA VAL A 64 7.12 -22.85 13.06
C VAL A 64 6.75 -24.18 13.68
N VAL A 65 5.98 -24.97 12.94
CA VAL A 65 5.57 -26.32 13.33
C VAL A 65 6.25 -27.30 12.38
N SER A 66 7.02 -28.23 12.93
CA SER A 66 7.69 -29.29 12.18
C SER A 66 7.32 -30.65 12.76
N MET A 67 7.18 -31.65 11.89
CA MET A 67 6.98 -33.03 12.33
C MET A 67 8.25 -33.53 13.01
N VAL A 68 8.12 -34.07 14.23
CA VAL A 68 9.21 -34.78 14.90
C VAL A 68 9.20 -36.21 14.36
N PRO A 69 10.25 -36.69 13.67
CA PRO A 69 10.31 -38.07 13.21
C PRO A 69 10.26 -39.05 14.38
N ASP A 70 9.64 -40.20 14.16
CA ASP A 70 9.67 -41.28 15.12
C ASP A 70 11.02 -42.01 15.03
N GLU A 71 11.91 -41.79 16.00
CA GLU A 71 13.22 -42.45 16.07
C GLU A 71 13.09 -43.98 16.15
N GLN A 72 11.94 -44.52 16.56
CA GLN A 72 11.72 -45.97 16.66
C GLN A 72 11.34 -46.63 15.32
N ALA A 73 10.99 -45.84 14.30
CA ALA A 73 10.68 -46.34 12.95
C ALA A 73 11.93 -46.48 12.05
N MET A 74 13.11 -46.11 12.56
CA MET A 74 14.39 -46.23 11.86
C MET A 74 14.91 -47.68 11.98
N GLU A 75 14.58 -48.54 11.02
CA GLU A 75 15.08 -49.92 10.98
C GLU A 75 16.60 -49.95 10.69
N GLN A 76 17.37 -50.61 11.55
CA GLN A 76 18.80 -50.86 11.32
C GLN A 76 18.99 -51.77 10.09
N GLY A 77 19.26 -51.18 8.92
CA GLY A 77 19.63 -51.94 7.71
C GLY A 77 19.28 -51.30 6.36
N ALA A 78 18.59 -50.16 6.32
CA ALA A 78 18.26 -49.50 5.05
C ALA A 78 19.49 -48.87 4.39
N LEU A 79 19.72 -49.16 3.10
CA LEU A 79 20.83 -48.66 2.27
C LEU A 79 20.70 -47.18 1.86
N GLY A 80 19.96 -46.39 2.64
CA GLY A 80 19.70 -44.98 2.43
C GLY A 80 18.30 -44.60 2.89
N GLU A 81 18.22 -43.77 3.93
CA GLU A 81 16.95 -43.24 4.43
C GLU A 81 16.81 -41.79 3.98
N SER A 82 15.73 -41.47 3.27
CA SER A 82 15.34 -40.09 2.99
C SER A 82 14.32 -39.66 4.03
N LEU A 83 14.77 -38.82 4.97
CA LEU A 83 13.92 -38.23 6.00
C LEU A 83 13.15 -37.05 5.40
N TYR A 84 11.84 -37.19 5.23
CA TYR A 84 10.96 -36.09 4.84
C TYR A 84 10.42 -35.39 6.08
N VAL A 85 10.99 -34.22 6.42
CA VAL A 85 10.47 -33.37 7.49
C VAL A 85 9.50 -32.37 6.90
N PHE A 86 8.21 -32.51 7.22
CA PHE A 86 7.21 -31.49 6.91
C PHE A 86 7.35 -30.34 7.91
N GLN A 87 7.41 -29.11 7.39
CA GLN A 87 7.46 -27.88 8.18
C GLN A 87 6.44 -26.89 7.61
N THR A 88 5.69 -26.25 8.49
CA THR A 88 4.81 -25.13 8.17
C THR A 88 5.12 -23.95 9.09
N ALA A 89 4.88 -22.74 8.60
CA ALA A 89 5.15 -21.50 9.33
C ALA A 89 3.96 -20.56 9.26
N SER A 90 3.54 -20.06 10.42
CA SER A 90 2.59 -18.95 10.54
C SER A 90 3.38 -17.69 10.88
N PHE A 91 3.41 -16.73 9.95
CA PHE A 91 4.13 -15.47 10.12
C PHE A 91 3.35 -14.51 11.01
N LEU A 92 4.07 -13.78 11.86
CA LEU A 92 3.56 -12.77 12.77
C LEU A 92 4.24 -11.43 12.43
N GLU A 93 3.44 -10.47 11.97
CA GLU A 93 3.84 -9.10 11.66
C GLU A 93 3.21 -8.16 12.68
N LEU A 94 3.96 -7.82 13.73
CA LEU A 94 3.48 -6.96 14.80
C LEU A 94 3.90 -5.52 14.55
N VAL A 95 2.95 -4.58 14.53
CA VAL A 95 3.22 -3.13 14.52
C VAL A 95 2.72 -2.50 15.82
N LEU A 96 3.62 -1.85 16.55
CA LEU A 96 3.30 -1.21 17.83
C LEU A 96 2.59 0.14 17.60
N THR A 97 1.28 0.18 17.82
CA THR A 97 0.46 1.39 17.72
C THR A 97 0.76 2.36 18.88
N GLY A 98 0.83 3.67 18.60
CA GLY A 98 1.14 4.71 19.59
C GLY A 98 2.61 5.14 19.67
N THR A 99 3.49 4.55 18.87
CA THR A 99 4.86 5.06 18.63
C THR A 99 4.99 5.60 17.21
N VAL A 100 6.01 6.43 16.94
CA VAL A 100 6.23 6.98 15.58
C VAL A 100 6.63 5.86 14.63
N GLY A 101 5.65 5.29 13.93
CA GLY A 101 5.86 4.44 12.77
C GLY A 101 6.39 5.30 11.63
N ARG A 102 7.66 5.11 11.28
CA ARG A 102 8.32 5.76 10.14
C ARG A 102 8.15 4.86 8.92
N ARG A 103 7.42 5.35 7.91
CA ARG A 103 7.40 4.78 6.56
C ARG A 103 8.37 5.58 5.72
N GLU A 104 9.47 4.97 5.34
CA GLU A 104 10.50 5.58 4.51
C GLU A 104 10.97 4.53 3.52
N ALA A 105 10.85 4.83 2.24
CA ALA A 105 11.19 3.89 1.19
C ALA A 105 11.78 4.64 0.00
N TYR A 106 12.56 3.94 -0.81
CA TYR A 106 13.10 4.48 -2.06
C TYR A 106 13.25 3.37 -3.10
N VAL A 107 13.29 3.77 -4.37
CA VAL A 107 13.63 2.86 -5.47
C VAL A 107 15.14 2.86 -5.59
N SER A 108 15.80 1.76 -5.23
CA SER A 108 17.25 1.64 -5.31
C SER A 108 17.74 1.42 -6.75
N SER A 109 16.91 0.79 -7.58
CA SER A 109 17.22 0.59 -8.99
C SER A 109 15.96 0.39 -9.82
N PHE A 110 16.02 0.74 -11.10
CA PHE A 110 14.96 0.46 -12.06
C PHE A 110 15.54 0.11 -13.43
N ASP A 111 15.41 -1.15 -13.85
CA ASP A 111 16.01 -1.66 -15.08
C ASP A 111 15.01 -2.40 -15.97
N VAL A 112 15.35 -2.48 -17.26
CA VAL A 112 14.61 -3.22 -18.28
C VAL A 112 15.56 -4.22 -18.94
N ARG A 113 15.27 -5.51 -18.79
CA ARG A 113 16.12 -6.60 -19.27
C ARG A 113 15.32 -7.66 -20.03
N ARG A 114 16.01 -8.56 -20.72
CA ARG A 114 15.36 -9.69 -21.41
C ARG A 114 15.10 -10.82 -20.43
N SER A 115 14.02 -11.56 -20.63
CA SER A 115 13.71 -12.76 -19.83
C SER A 115 14.78 -13.85 -19.93
N ALA A 116 15.59 -13.86 -21.00
CA ALA A 116 16.76 -14.74 -21.13
C ALA A 116 17.80 -14.56 -20.00
N GLU A 117 17.84 -13.40 -19.36
CA GLU A 117 18.75 -13.11 -18.24
C GLU A 117 18.22 -13.64 -16.90
N PHE A 118 16.99 -14.17 -16.87
CA PHE A 118 16.31 -14.67 -15.67
C PHE A 118 15.93 -16.13 -15.86
N PRO A 119 16.72 -17.10 -15.36
CA PRO A 119 16.49 -18.53 -15.60
C PRO A 119 15.12 -19.05 -15.15
N SER A 120 14.49 -18.43 -14.14
CA SER A 120 13.13 -18.76 -13.71
C SER A 120 12.09 -18.32 -14.74
N LEU A 121 12.16 -17.08 -15.20
CA LEU A 121 11.22 -16.50 -16.16
C LEU A 121 11.43 -17.05 -17.58
N GLN A 122 12.68 -17.28 -17.98
CA GLN A 122 13.02 -17.84 -19.29
C GLN A 122 12.24 -19.12 -19.61
N ARG A 123 12.07 -20.01 -18.60
CA ARG A 123 11.33 -21.27 -18.76
C ARG A 123 9.83 -21.07 -18.94
N GLU A 124 9.29 -19.96 -18.45
CA GLU A 124 7.86 -19.66 -18.47
C GLU A 124 7.45 -18.86 -19.71
N VAL A 125 8.24 -17.84 -20.08
CA VAL A 125 7.89 -16.86 -21.12
C VAL A 125 8.86 -16.83 -22.31
N GLY A 126 9.88 -17.69 -22.33
CA GLY A 126 10.91 -17.72 -23.36
C GLY A 126 11.96 -16.61 -23.23
N ASP A 127 12.72 -16.35 -24.29
CA ASP A 127 13.90 -15.48 -24.24
C ASP A 127 13.61 -13.99 -24.49
N HIS A 128 12.46 -13.69 -25.11
CA HIS A 128 12.22 -12.39 -25.74
C HIS A 128 11.32 -11.45 -24.93
N ALA A 129 10.76 -11.90 -23.80
CA ALA A 129 9.93 -11.04 -22.97
C ALA A 129 10.79 -9.93 -22.33
N LEU A 130 10.17 -8.78 -22.09
CA LEU A 130 10.79 -7.66 -21.39
C LEU A 130 10.42 -7.76 -19.91
N VAL A 131 11.45 -7.76 -19.06
CA VAL A 131 11.34 -7.81 -17.61
C VAL A 131 11.73 -6.44 -17.09
N TYR A 132 10.74 -5.74 -16.53
CA TYR A 132 10.94 -4.46 -15.87
C TYR A 132 11.08 -4.73 -14.37
N THR A 133 12.19 -4.31 -13.78
CA THR A 133 12.52 -4.60 -12.37
C THR A 133 12.77 -3.31 -11.62
N ALA A 134 11.89 -2.96 -10.68
CA ALA A 134 12.10 -1.86 -9.74
C ALA A 134 12.41 -2.43 -8.35
N ALA A 135 13.65 -2.24 -7.87
CA ALA A 135 14.02 -2.64 -6.52
C ALA A 135 13.62 -1.56 -5.51
N VAL A 136 12.75 -1.91 -4.56
CA VAL A 136 12.23 -1.00 -3.55
C VAL A 136 12.80 -1.39 -2.19
N SER A 137 13.44 -0.44 -1.53
CA SER A 137 14.04 -0.62 -0.21
C SER A 137 13.20 0.05 0.86
N ASN A 138 12.94 -0.64 1.97
CA ASN A 138 12.24 -0.08 3.13
C ASN A 138 13.26 0.30 4.21
N GLU A 139 13.40 1.59 4.47
CA GLU A 139 14.24 2.13 5.55
C GLU A 139 13.43 2.70 6.71
N GLY A 140 12.12 2.51 6.66
CA GLY A 140 11.23 2.72 7.77
C GLY A 140 11.55 1.79 8.93
N ASN A 141 10.84 2.00 10.03
CA ASN A 141 10.89 1.09 11.18
C ASN A 141 9.69 0.13 11.23
N ILE A 142 8.77 0.21 10.26
CA ILE A 142 7.61 -0.66 10.09
C ILE A 142 7.57 -1.18 8.64
N HIS A 143 6.91 -2.31 8.42
CA HIS A 143 6.74 -2.84 7.08
C HIS A 143 5.87 -1.89 6.26
N ILE A 144 6.13 -1.86 4.96
CA ILE A 144 5.35 -1.11 3.99
C ILE A 144 4.58 -2.11 3.13
N ALA A 145 3.38 -1.75 2.72
CA ALA A 145 2.60 -2.52 1.75
C ALA A 145 2.65 -1.77 0.42
N THR A 146 3.28 -2.39 -0.57
CA THR A 146 3.53 -1.79 -1.88
C THR A 146 2.52 -2.21 -2.92
N ARG A 147 2.06 -1.24 -3.71
CA ARG A 147 1.30 -1.45 -4.95
C ARG A 147 2.00 -0.69 -6.07
N GLY A 148 2.53 -1.43 -7.03
CA GLY A 148 3.26 -0.85 -8.15
C GLY A 148 2.43 -0.78 -9.42
N SER A 149 2.67 0.26 -10.21
CA SER A 149 2.25 0.34 -11.61
C SER A 149 3.44 0.73 -12.50
N LEU A 150 3.47 0.14 -13.69
CA LEU A 150 4.44 0.40 -14.74
C LEU A 150 3.72 1.05 -15.92
N THR A 151 4.18 2.22 -16.35
CA THR A 151 3.72 2.86 -17.59
C THR A 151 4.85 2.90 -18.60
N ILE A 152 4.58 2.46 -19.83
CA ILE A 152 5.53 2.55 -20.95
C ILE A 152 5.07 3.66 -21.87
N LYS A 153 5.95 4.63 -22.12
CA LYS A 153 5.73 5.76 -23.04
C LYS A 153 6.74 5.71 -24.18
N THR A 154 6.36 6.18 -25.36
CA THR A 154 7.33 6.54 -26.40
C THR A 154 8.11 7.78 -25.97
N ARG A 155 9.25 8.04 -26.61
CA ARG A 155 10.00 9.29 -26.41
C ARG A 155 9.17 10.57 -26.60
N ASP A 156 8.16 10.53 -27.46
CA ASP A 156 7.23 11.64 -27.70
C ASP A 156 6.13 11.76 -26.62
N GLY A 157 6.20 10.98 -25.55
CA GLY A 157 5.28 11.00 -24.42
C GLY A 157 4.01 10.17 -24.60
N LYS A 158 3.83 9.48 -25.73
CA LYS A 158 2.63 8.67 -25.98
C LYS A 158 2.65 7.39 -25.15
N THR A 159 1.64 7.19 -24.32
CA THR A 159 1.46 5.95 -23.54
C THR A 159 1.18 4.75 -24.48
N ILE A 160 2.02 3.73 -24.39
CA ILE A 160 1.90 2.45 -25.10
C ILE A 160 1.10 1.43 -24.28
N GLY A 161 1.26 1.46 -22.97
CA GLY A 161 0.55 0.57 -22.06
C GLY A 161 0.83 0.86 -20.59
N ARG A 162 -0.06 0.36 -19.73
CA ARG A 162 0.06 0.36 -18.27
C ARG A 162 -0.06 -1.08 -17.79
N TYR A 163 0.81 -1.48 -16.87
CA TYR A 163 0.92 -2.85 -16.34
C TYR A 163 1.07 -2.80 -14.83
N PRO A 164 0.62 -3.82 -14.08
CA PRO A 164 0.96 -3.94 -12.67
C PRO A 164 2.47 -4.15 -12.50
N LEU A 165 3.05 -3.62 -11.42
CA LEU A 165 4.47 -3.79 -11.10
C LEU A 165 4.59 -4.44 -9.72
N GLY A 166 5.22 -5.61 -9.67
CA GLY A 166 5.26 -6.45 -8.48
C GLY A 166 4.15 -7.51 -8.45
N GLY A 167 4.11 -8.29 -7.37
CA GLY A 167 3.14 -9.36 -7.15
C GLY A 167 3.12 -9.82 -5.70
N GLY A 168 2.25 -10.79 -5.40
CA GLY A 168 2.13 -11.36 -4.05
C GLY A 168 1.52 -10.38 -3.03
N ARG A 169 1.98 -10.45 -1.78
CA ARG A 169 1.47 -9.64 -0.66
C ARG A 169 1.90 -8.17 -0.72
N GLY A 170 2.91 -7.84 -1.54
CA GLY A 170 3.49 -6.49 -1.63
C GLY A 170 4.11 -5.99 -0.32
N THR A 171 4.25 -6.82 0.72
CA THR A 171 4.84 -6.40 1.99
C THR A 171 6.35 -6.31 1.83
N ILE A 172 6.98 -5.25 2.35
CA ILE A 172 8.43 -5.12 2.43
C ILE A 172 8.81 -4.83 3.87
N LEU A 173 9.59 -5.72 4.50
CA LEU A 173 10.04 -5.59 5.87
C LEU A 173 11.08 -4.47 6.04
N PRO A 174 11.16 -3.83 7.22
CA PRO A 174 12.23 -2.88 7.55
C PRO A 174 13.64 -3.45 7.28
N GLY A 175 14.45 -2.69 6.56
CA GLY A 175 15.81 -3.06 6.18
C GLY A 175 15.90 -4.02 4.99
N SER A 176 14.78 -4.47 4.42
CA SER A 176 14.75 -5.33 3.25
C SER A 176 14.57 -4.53 1.95
N THR A 177 15.03 -5.14 0.85
CA THR A 177 14.83 -4.67 -0.51
C THR A 177 14.11 -5.77 -1.30
N VAL A 178 13.05 -5.41 -2.02
CA VAL A 178 12.28 -6.32 -2.87
C VAL A 178 12.24 -5.81 -4.31
N ALA A 179 12.50 -6.70 -5.25
CA ALA A 179 12.44 -6.47 -6.68
C ALA A 179 11.00 -6.64 -7.19
N LEU A 180 10.30 -5.53 -7.40
CA LEU A 180 8.98 -5.51 -8.02
C LEU A 180 9.14 -5.67 -9.52
N GLN A 181 8.55 -6.73 -10.08
CA GLN A 181 8.72 -7.08 -11.49
C GLN A 181 7.43 -7.03 -12.29
N SER A 182 7.54 -6.66 -13.56
CA SER A 182 6.50 -6.84 -14.57
C SER A 182 7.11 -7.52 -15.78
N VAL A 183 6.49 -8.61 -16.23
CA VAL A 183 6.96 -9.41 -17.37
C VAL A 183 6.00 -9.21 -18.54
N ILE A 184 6.51 -8.64 -19.62
CA ILE A 184 5.71 -8.29 -20.79
C ILE A 184 6.19 -9.11 -21.99
N THR A 185 5.33 -10.01 -22.45
CA THR A 185 5.59 -10.90 -23.59
C THR A 185 5.27 -10.25 -24.94
N LYS A 186 4.47 -9.18 -24.93
CA LYS A 186 4.12 -8.45 -26.15
C LYS A 186 5.35 -7.69 -26.67
N PRO A 187 5.81 -7.95 -27.91
CA PRO A 187 6.96 -7.26 -28.46
C PRO A 187 6.66 -5.77 -28.64
N LEU A 188 7.63 -4.94 -28.29
CA LEU A 188 7.61 -3.52 -28.61
C LEU A 188 8.19 -3.29 -30.02
N PRO A 189 7.58 -2.42 -30.84
CA PRO A 189 8.21 -1.97 -32.06
C PRO A 189 9.59 -1.37 -31.80
N PRO A 190 10.55 -1.45 -32.74
CA PRO A 190 11.83 -0.79 -32.57
C PRO A 190 11.69 0.72 -32.34
N GLY A 191 12.37 1.26 -31.33
CA GLY A 191 12.27 2.67 -30.96
C GLY A 191 12.84 3.02 -29.59
N ASP A 192 12.86 4.32 -29.28
CA ASP A 192 13.19 4.86 -27.95
C ASP A 192 11.91 4.95 -27.09
N TYR A 193 12.00 4.45 -25.86
CA TYR A 193 10.91 4.42 -24.89
C TYR A 193 11.38 4.91 -23.52
N THR A 194 10.42 5.33 -22.71
CA THR A 194 10.60 5.60 -21.28
C THR A 194 9.67 4.68 -20.51
N ALA A 195 10.24 3.91 -19.58
CA ALA A 195 9.47 3.17 -18.59
C ALA A 195 9.35 4.04 -17.33
N ARG A 196 8.16 4.10 -16.74
CA ARG A 196 7.87 4.81 -15.48
C ARG A 196 7.30 3.83 -14.47
N ALA A 197 8.04 3.56 -13.41
CA ALA A 197 7.58 2.84 -12.24
C ALA A 197 6.99 3.82 -11.23
N MET A 198 5.80 3.52 -10.72
CA MET A 198 5.15 4.26 -9.65
C MET A 198 4.73 3.27 -8.57
N VAL A 199 5.29 3.39 -7.37
CA VAL A 199 5.09 2.45 -6.27
C VAL A 199 4.48 3.18 -5.08
N GLU A 200 3.23 2.89 -4.80
CA GLU A 200 2.58 3.29 -3.56
C GLU A 200 3.09 2.40 -2.43
N TYR A 201 3.38 2.95 -1.26
CA TYR A 201 3.92 2.20 -0.12
C TYR A 201 3.31 2.62 1.23
N GLY A 202 2.24 3.43 1.19
CA GLY A 202 1.60 4.01 2.37
C GLY A 202 2.22 5.32 2.87
N GLY A 203 3.19 5.88 2.15
CA GLY A 203 3.60 7.28 2.33
C GLY A 203 2.67 8.27 1.60
N HIS A 204 2.80 9.56 1.88
CA HIS A 204 1.96 10.62 1.28
C HIS A 204 2.20 10.85 -0.21
N ARG A 205 3.35 10.41 -0.72
CA ARG A 205 3.68 10.43 -2.15
C ARG A 205 4.19 9.05 -2.56
N PRO A 206 3.74 8.49 -3.70
CA PRO A 206 4.34 7.28 -4.25
C PRO A 206 5.80 7.50 -4.64
N LEU A 207 6.58 6.43 -4.63
CA LEU A 207 7.91 6.43 -5.21
C LEU A 207 7.77 6.42 -6.72
N VAL A 208 8.51 7.28 -7.43
CA VAL A 208 8.49 7.30 -8.89
C VAL A 208 9.91 7.25 -9.43
N ALA A 209 10.13 6.33 -10.37
CA ALA A 209 11.37 6.18 -11.10
C ALA A 209 11.10 6.06 -12.60
N ASN A 210 11.88 6.76 -13.43
CA ASN A 210 11.85 6.62 -14.88
C ASN A 210 13.18 6.08 -15.40
N VAL A 211 13.13 5.21 -16.40
CA VAL A 211 14.33 4.76 -17.14
C VAL A 211 14.08 4.82 -18.64
N ASP A 212 15.03 5.38 -19.37
CA ASP A 212 15.01 5.47 -20.82
C ASP A 212 15.68 4.21 -21.41
N PHE A 213 14.99 3.54 -22.35
CA PHE A 213 15.50 2.32 -22.99
C PHE A 213 15.18 2.30 -24.48
N ALA A 214 16.05 1.66 -25.26
CA ALA A 214 15.82 1.40 -26.67
C ALA A 214 15.40 -0.07 -26.87
N ALA A 215 14.27 -0.28 -27.54
CA ALA A 215 13.87 -1.61 -27.98
C ALA A 215 14.28 -1.82 -29.44
N SER A 216 14.86 -2.98 -29.74
CA SER A 216 15.08 -3.46 -31.10
C SER A 216 14.60 -4.91 -31.23
N THR A 217 14.59 -5.44 -32.45
CA THR A 217 14.16 -6.82 -32.71
C THR A 217 14.98 -7.87 -31.96
N GLU A 218 16.26 -7.61 -31.70
CA GLU A 218 17.18 -8.58 -31.08
C GLU A 218 17.70 -8.10 -29.71
N GLU A 219 17.87 -6.80 -29.50
CA GLU A 219 18.52 -6.23 -28.32
C GLU A 219 17.62 -5.22 -27.59
N VAL A 220 17.78 -5.17 -26.26
CA VAL A 220 17.25 -4.10 -25.42
C VAL A 220 18.46 -3.49 -24.73
N SER A 221 18.65 -2.18 -24.91
CA SER A 221 19.66 -1.45 -24.15
C SER A 221 18.98 -0.37 -23.32
N SER A 222 19.08 -0.49 -22.00
CA SER A 222 18.96 0.67 -21.12
C SER A 222 20.10 1.62 -21.46
N LYS A 223 19.82 2.91 -21.60
CA LYS A 223 20.89 3.91 -21.70
C LYS A 223 21.47 4.06 -20.30
N GLY A 224 22.45 3.22 -19.96
CA GLY A 224 23.00 3.06 -18.62
C GLY A 224 23.34 1.59 -18.39
N SER A 225 24.63 1.26 -18.56
CA SER A 225 25.42 0.04 -18.28
C SER A 225 24.75 -1.35 -18.15
N ALA A 226 25.51 -2.38 -18.51
CA ALA A 226 25.24 -3.80 -18.19
C ALA A 226 25.32 -4.14 -16.67
N GLN A 227 25.17 -3.13 -15.81
CA GLN A 227 25.12 -3.21 -14.35
C GLN A 227 23.88 -2.41 -13.92
N VAL A 228 23.16 -2.95 -12.94
CA VAL A 228 22.02 -2.27 -12.32
C VAL A 228 22.56 -0.99 -11.65
N GLY A 229 22.34 0.15 -12.28
CA GLY A 229 22.74 1.46 -11.77
C GLY A 229 21.97 1.83 -10.51
N GLU A 230 22.66 2.46 -9.56
CA GLU A 230 22.04 2.91 -8.31
C GLU A 230 21.38 4.27 -8.57
N LEU A 231 20.06 4.35 -8.36
CA LEU A 231 19.34 5.59 -8.61
C LEU A 231 19.62 6.63 -7.52
N SER A 232 19.62 7.90 -7.92
CA SER A 232 19.70 9.04 -7.01
C SER A 232 18.74 8.92 -5.83
N ARG A 233 19.24 9.16 -4.61
CA ARG A 233 18.48 8.97 -3.37
C ARG A 233 18.51 10.23 -2.51
N PHE A 234 17.35 10.83 -2.29
CA PHE A 234 17.21 12.00 -1.43
C PHE A 234 15.91 11.96 -0.62
N LEU A 235 15.95 12.53 0.57
CA LEU A 235 14.84 12.60 1.52
C LEU A 235 14.34 14.04 1.63
N ILE A 236 13.01 14.23 1.71
CA ILE A 236 12.37 15.53 1.90
C ILE A 236 11.58 15.51 3.20
N GLU A 237 11.87 16.44 4.09
CA GLU A 237 11.20 16.56 5.39
C GLU A 237 10.68 17.99 5.63
N PRO A 238 9.44 18.16 6.09
CA PRO A 238 8.39 17.13 6.19
C PRO A 238 7.82 16.73 4.81
N SER A 239 7.34 15.49 4.70
CA SER A 239 6.70 14.95 3.48
C SER A 239 5.24 15.39 3.30
N GLN A 240 4.63 15.96 4.33
CA GLN A 240 3.33 16.63 4.27
C GLN A 240 3.35 17.86 5.18
N VAL A 241 2.74 18.95 4.73
CA VAL A 241 2.46 20.10 5.59
C VAL A 241 1.01 20.52 5.46
N GLU A 242 0.39 20.71 6.62
CA GLU A 242 -0.93 21.30 6.76
C GLU A 242 -0.83 22.72 7.31
N LEU A 243 -1.57 23.64 6.70
CA LEU A 243 -1.51 25.05 7.06
C LEU A 243 -2.88 25.69 7.06
N THR A 244 -3.23 26.39 8.15
CA THR A 244 -4.36 27.33 8.16
C THR A 244 -3.86 28.76 8.00
N MET A 245 -4.50 29.50 7.09
CA MET A 245 -4.15 30.89 6.75
C MET A 245 -5.40 31.76 6.64
N ARG A 246 -5.24 33.06 6.88
CA ARG A 246 -6.23 34.06 6.47
C ARG A 246 -5.92 34.52 5.05
N ALA A 247 -6.97 34.90 4.31
CA ALA A 247 -6.83 35.49 2.99
C ALA A 247 -5.93 36.74 3.04
N GLY A 248 -5.01 36.88 2.08
CA GLY A 248 -4.01 37.95 2.03
C GLY A 248 -2.79 37.79 2.96
N ALA A 249 -2.77 36.80 3.86
CA ALA A 249 -1.63 36.55 4.73
C ALA A 249 -0.43 35.98 3.94
N PHE A 250 0.78 36.22 4.42
CA PHE A 250 2.00 35.62 3.89
C PHE A 250 2.60 34.67 4.91
N LYS A 251 2.92 33.44 4.50
CA LYS A 251 3.67 32.49 5.32
C LYS A 251 4.80 31.86 4.53
N THR A 252 5.84 31.47 5.26
CA THR A 252 7.01 30.79 4.73
C THR A 252 7.35 29.61 5.62
N LEU A 253 7.67 28.49 5.00
CA LEU A 253 8.05 27.23 5.62
C LEU A 253 9.37 26.76 5.00
N LEU A 254 10.05 25.86 5.70
CA LEU A 254 11.31 25.27 5.26
C LEU A 254 11.09 23.77 5.06
N LEU A 255 11.45 23.29 3.88
CA LEU A 255 11.63 21.87 3.59
C LEU A 255 13.12 21.57 3.72
N GLU A 256 13.48 20.52 4.43
CA GLU A 256 14.84 19.99 4.49
C GLU A 256 14.99 18.88 3.46
N ILE A 257 15.89 19.06 2.50
CA ILE A 257 16.22 18.06 1.49
C ILE A 257 17.61 17.54 1.79
N THR A 258 17.72 16.24 2.01
CA THR A 258 18.99 15.57 2.35
C THR A 258 19.33 14.55 1.29
N ASN A 259 20.53 14.65 0.71
CA ASN A 259 21.05 13.60 -0.17
C ASN A 259 21.46 12.39 0.70
N ARG A 260 20.76 11.28 0.52
CA ARG A 260 20.99 10.01 1.22
C ARG A 260 21.72 8.99 0.36
N GLY A 261 22.01 9.33 -0.89
CA GLY A 261 22.80 8.52 -1.81
C GLY A 261 24.30 8.71 -1.63
N HIS A 262 25.04 8.03 -2.50
CA HIS A 262 26.51 8.05 -2.53
C HIS A 262 27.09 8.94 -3.63
N GLU A 263 26.23 9.50 -4.49
CA GLU A 263 26.62 10.37 -5.59
C GLU A 263 26.07 11.79 -5.43
N ILE A 264 26.60 12.73 -6.21
CA ILE A 264 26.11 14.11 -6.27
C ILE A 264 24.75 14.11 -6.97
N VAL A 265 23.78 14.83 -6.41
CA VAL A 265 22.40 14.88 -6.94
C VAL A 265 22.06 16.30 -7.36
N ASP A 266 21.72 16.48 -8.64
CA ASP A 266 21.13 17.71 -9.16
C ASP A 266 19.60 17.63 -9.04
N LEU A 267 19.00 18.65 -8.43
CA LEU A 267 17.56 18.70 -8.15
C LEU A 267 16.88 19.88 -8.84
N GLN A 268 15.72 19.61 -9.42
CA GLN A 268 14.81 20.62 -9.97
C GLN A 268 13.46 20.55 -9.25
N ALA A 269 13.02 21.68 -8.71
CA ALA A 269 11.76 21.82 -8.00
C ALA A 269 10.67 22.38 -8.92
N SER A 270 9.49 21.80 -8.81
CA SER A 270 8.26 22.21 -9.48
C SER A 270 7.08 22.11 -8.52
N ILE A 271 5.99 22.80 -8.82
CA ILE A 271 4.76 22.73 -8.05
C ILE A 271 3.67 22.28 -9.02
N LEU A 272 2.96 21.23 -8.66
CA LEU A 272 1.80 20.71 -9.36
C LEU A 272 0.58 20.77 -8.44
N PRO A 273 -0.64 20.70 -8.95
CA PRO A 273 -1.79 20.40 -8.11
C PRO A 273 -1.64 19.01 -7.48
N LEU A 274 -2.07 18.86 -6.24
CA LEU A 274 -2.26 17.55 -5.64
C LEU A 274 -3.66 17.06 -6.02
N ALA A 275 -3.75 15.89 -6.64
CA ALA A 275 -5.02 15.30 -7.09
C ALA A 275 -4.96 13.77 -7.01
N PHE A 276 -6.09 13.18 -6.59
CA PHE A 276 -6.26 11.74 -6.44
C PHE A 276 -7.48 11.28 -7.24
N ASP A 277 -7.44 10.05 -7.73
CA ASP A 277 -8.58 9.41 -8.35
C ASP A 277 -9.55 8.84 -7.30
N ILE A 278 -10.58 8.14 -7.78
CA ILE A 278 -11.62 7.53 -6.94
C ILE A 278 -11.12 6.36 -6.09
N TYR A 279 -9.95 5.80 -6.36
CA TYR A 279 -9.33 4.75 -5.52
C TYR A 279 -8.38 5.38 -4.48
N GLY A 280 -7.98 6.63 -4.71
CA GLY A 280 -7.01 7.35 -3.90
C GLY A 280 -5.61 7.36 -4.45
N ASP A 281 -5.45 6.85 -5.65
CA ASP A 281 -4.16 6.79 -6.31
C ASP A 281 -3.89 8.19 -6.87
N MET A 282 -2.64 8.63 -6.80
CA MET A 282 -2.28 9.96 -7.28
C MET A 282 -2.40 10.02 -8.80
N ILE A 283 -3.15 11.00 -9.31
CA ILE A 283 -3.42 11.15 -10.75
C ILE A 283 -2.10 11.46 -11.51
N PRO A 284 -1.91 10.98 -12.76
CA PRO A 284 -0.75 11.33 -13.59
C PRO A 284 -0.60 12.85 -13.79
N GLU A 285 0.63 13.35 -13.84
CA GLU A 285 0.93 14.79 -13.97
C GLU A 285 0.25 15.44 -15.18
N GLU A 286 0.21 14.75 -16.32
CA GLU A 286 -0.43 15.25 -17.55
C GLU A 286 -1.94 15.52 -17.40
N ASP A 287 -2.59 14.85 -16.44
CA ASP A 287 -4.01 14.96 -16.15
C ASP A 287 -4.28 15.94 -14.99
N ARG A 288 -3.23 16.55 -14.42
CA ARG A 288 -3.34 17.55 -13.35
C ARG A 288 -3.50 18.94 -13.96
N GLY A 289 -4.34 19.75 -13.32
CA GLY A 289 -4.58 21.12 -13.74
C GLY A 289 -3.41 22.08 -13.48
N GLU A 290 -3.71 23.37 -13.44
CA GLU A 290 -2.71 24.40 -13.16
C GLU A 290 -2.37 24.51 -11.68
N ALA A 291 -1.08 24.68 -11.39
CA ALA A 291 -0.58 24.89 -10.03
C ALA A 291 -1.17 26.16 -9.39
N VAL A 292 -1.31 26.13 -8.06
CA VAL A 292 -1.79 27.29 -7.30
C VAL A 292 -0.77 28.44 -7.43
N PRO A 293 -1.12 29.57 -8.09
CA PRO A 293 -0.15 30.55 -8.59
C PRO A 293 0.52 31.38 -7.48
N TRP A 294 -0.01 31.34 -6.26
CA TRP A 294 0.50 32.08 -5.11
C TRP A 294 1.30 31.22 -4.13
N ILE A 295 1.59 29.97 -4.51
CA ILE A 295 2.51 29.08 -3.81
C ILE A 295 3.81 29.06 -4.61
N GLU A 296 4.94 29.31 -3.93
CA GLU A 296 6.25 29.43 -4.56
C GLU A 296 7.30 28.60 -3.81
N VAL A 297 8.19 27.97 -4.56
CA VAL A 297 9.34 27.23 -4.04
C VAL A 297 10.64 27.89 -4.48
N SER A 298 11.60 28.04 -3.56
CA SER A 298 12.89 28.67 -3.83
C SER A 298 14.01 28.07 -2.97
N PRO A 299 15.18 27.71 -3.56
CA PRO A 299 15.50 27.76 -4.99
C PRO A 299 14.73 26.72 -5.81
N LYS A 300 14.62 26.96 -7.13
CA LYS A 300 14.02 26.01 -8.08
C LYS A 300 14.99 24.97 -8.62
N SER A 301 16.30 25.23 -8.51
CA SER A 301 17.33 24.24 -8.85
C SER A 301 18.53 24.38 -7.94
N PHE A 302 19.12 23.25 -7.59
CA PHE A 302 20.31 23.18 -6.74
C PHE A 302 20.94 21.79 -6.81
N THR A 303 22.18 21.70 -6.37
CA THR A 303 22.96 20.46 -6.26
C THR A 303 23.18 20.12 -4.79
N LEU A 304 23.28 18.83 -4.47
CA LEU A 304 23.64 18.30 -3.15
C LEU A 304 24.76 17.27 -3.27
N GLU A 305 25.82 17.43 -2.48
CA GLU A 305 26.83 16.39 -2.27
C GLU A 305 26.28 15.23 -1.42
N PRO A 306 26.89 14.03 -1.46
CA PRO A 306 26.50 12.91 -0.60
C PRO A 306 26.44 13.30 0.89
N GLY A 307 25.30 13.06 1.53
CA GLY A 307 25.06 13.44 2.93
C GLY A 307 24.77 14.92 3.18
N GLU A 308 24.84 15.78 2.15
CA GLU A 308 24.52 17.20 2.29
C GLU A 308 23.02 17.40 2.52
N MET A 309 22.70 18.33 3.42
CA MET A 309 21.35 18.81 3.67
C MET A 309 21.22 20.26 3.21
N ARG A 310 20.12 20.57 2.50
CA ARG A 310 19.75 21.94 2.14
C ARG A 310 18.32 22.26 2.52
N ARG A 311 18.14 23.48 3.01
CA ARG A 311 16.82 24.06 3.31
C ARG A 311 16.27 24.78 2.10
N VAL A 312 15.11 24.34 1.61
CA VAL A 312 14.35 24.98 0.53
C VAL A 312 13.16 25.70 1.12
N ARG A 313 12.93 26.93 0.65
CA ARG A 313 11.84 27.78 1.10
C ARG A 313 10.57 27.49 0.32
N LEU A 314 9.48 27.23 1.03
CA LEU A 314 8.13 27.17 0.48
C LEU A 314 7.33 28.35 1.03
N SER A 315 6.83 29.22 0.16
CA SER A 315 6.03 30.39 0.55
C SER A 315 4.64 30.36 -0.06
N ALA A 316 3.67 30.87 0.70
CA ALA A 316 2.28 30.96 0.28
C ALA A 316 1.73 32.35 0.60
N ARG A 317 1.03 32.94 -0.38
CA ARG A 317 0.33 34.22 -0.25
C ARG A 317 -1.07 34.16 -0.85
N PRO A 318 -2.05 33.50 -0.20
CA PRO A 318 -3.41 33.44 -0.72
C PRO A 318 -3.95 34.84 -1.02
N PRO A 319 -4.62 35.06 -2.16
CA PRO A 319 -5.25 36.34 -2.46
C PRO A 319 -6.39 36.65 -1.47
N ARG A 320 -6.94 37.87 -1.49
CA ARG A 320 -7.91 38.34 -0.49
C ARG A 320 -9.28 37.66 -0.61
N GLU A 321 -9.56 37.15 -1.79
CA GLU A 321 -10.76 36.43 -2.18
C GLU A 321 -10.63 34.91 -2.00
N ALA A 322 -9.45 34.39 -1.66
CA ALA A 322 -9.24 32.96 -1.45
C ALA A 322 -10.05 32.44 -0.25
N ASN A 323 -10.68 31.29 -0.42
CA ASN A 323 -11.43 30.60 0.62
C ASN A 323 -11.42 29.09 0.34
N GLY A 324 -11.35 28.27 1.38
CA GLY A 324 -11.38 26.82 1.29
C GLY A 324 -9.98 26.19 1.20
N GLY A 325 -9.95 24.90 0.87
CA GLY A 325 -8.75 24.10 0.75
C GLY A 325 -8.05 24.27 -0.60
N TYR A 326 -6.73 24.46 -0.57
CA TYR A 326 -5.83 24.51 -1.71
C TYR A 326 -4.73 23.47 -1.51
N TYR A 327 -4.50 22.67 -2.55
CA TYR A 327 -3.64 21.49 -2.45
C TYR A 327 -2.58 21.53 -3.54
N ALA A 328 -1.33 21.45 -3.11
CA ALA A 328 -0.19 21.45 -4.00
C ALA A 328 0.73 20.26 -3.69
N ASP A 329 1.35 19.78 -4.75
CA ASP A 329 2.38 18.76 -4.74
C ASP A 329 3.70 19.45 -5.10
N VAL A 330 4.59 19.58 -4.11
CA VAL A 330 5.91 20.18 -4.30
C VAL A 330 6.87 19.07 -4.69
N LEU A 331 7.23 19.04 -5.97
CA LEU A 331 7.96 17.94 -6.60
C LEU A 331 9.41 18.32 -6.87
N PHE A 332 10.34 17.49 -6.45
CA PHE A 332 11.75 17.54 -6.76
C PHE A 332 12.13 16.35 -7.66
N ARG A 333 12.76 16.64 -8.80
CA ARG A 333 13.27 15.64 -9.73
C ARG A 333 14.78 15.65 -9.78
N SER A 334 15.37 14.47 -9.85
CA SER A 334 16.77 14.28 -10.23
C SER A 334 16.86 13.33 -11.41
N LYS A 335 17.67 13.67 -12.40
CA LYS A 335 17.93 12.83 -13.58
C LYS A 335 19.44 12.62 -13.72
N ASP A 336 19.85 11.37 -13.66
CA ASP A 336 21.22 10.92 -13.85
C ASP A 336 21.30 9.99 -15.09
N THR A 337 22.40 9.24 -15.23
CA THR A 337 22.58 8.29 -16.34
C THR A 337 21.79 7.01 -16.18
N ASP A 338 21.42 6.65 -14.95
CA ASP A 338 20.78 5.38 -14.62
C ASP A 338 19.25 5.51 -14.54
N GLY A 339 18.75 6.73 -14.34
CA GLY A 339 17.35 7.05 -14.46
C GLY A 339 16.98 8.44 -13.98
N GLU A 340 15.69 8.61 -13.72
CA GLU A 340 15.14 9.81 -13.10
C GLU A 340 14.32 9.40 -11.88
N ILE A 341 14.53 10.08 -10.76
CA ILE A 341 13.79 9.88 -9.51
C ILE A 341 12.98 11.13 -9.20
N GLU A 342 11.76 10.90 -8.72
CA GLU A 342 10.89 11.95 -8.19
C GLU A 342 10.59 11.71 -6.72
N ALA A 343 10.74 12.75 -5.90
CA ALA A 343 10.20 12.79 -4.55
C ALA A 343 9.59 14.17 -4.28
N GLY A 344 8.68 14.25 -3.32
CA GLY A 344 7.96 15.49 -3.07
C GLY A 344 7.31 15.55 -1.70
N ALA A 345 6.69 16.70 -1.44
CA ALA A 345 5.92 16.94 -0.24
C ALA A 345 4.53 17.46 -0.59
N ASN A 346 3.51 16.93 0.09
CA ASN A 346 2.14 17.38 -0.07
C ASN A 346 1.91 18.65 0.76
N PHE A 347 1.30 19.66 0.14
CA PHE A 347 1.02 20.94 0.77
C PHE A 347 -0.47 21.22 0.79
N CYS A 348 -1.07 21.13 1.98
CA CYS A 348 -2.50 21.27 2.19
C CYS A 348 -2.77 22.57 2.95
N ILE A 349 -3.31 23.58 2.25
CA ILE A 349 -3.56 24.90 2.83
C ILE A 349 -5.06 25.12 2.94
N PHE A 350 -5.58 25.36 4.14
CA PHE A 350 -6.92 25.89 4.34
C PHE A 350 -6.88 27.41 4.49
N VAL A 351 -7.65 28.13 3.68
CA VAL A 351 -7.80 29.59 3.74
C VAL A 351 -9.18 29.96 4.29
N GLY A 352 -9.21 30.63 5.43
CA GLY A 352 -10.45 31.05 6.11
C GLY A 352 -10.42 30.71 7.61
N ASP A 353 -11.54 30.96 8.29
CA ASP A 353 -11.67 30.76 9.74
C ASP A 353 -12.61 29.60 10.12
N SER A 354 -13.32 28.99 9.15
CA SER A 354 -14.33 27.97 9.43
C SER A 354 -14.31 26.86 8.37
N PRO A 355 -13.45 25.83 8.53
CA PRO A 355 -13.45 24.68 7.64
C PRO A 355 -14.76 23.89 7.80
N GLN A 356 -15.35 23.49 6.67
CA GLN A 356 -16.53 22.64 6.66
C GLN A 356 -16.11 21.23 6.30
N ARG A 357 -16.38 20.27 7.19
CA ARG A 357 -16.24 18.83 6.91
C ARG A 357 -17.64 18.29 6.66
N LYS A 358 -17.97 18.04 5.40
CA LYS A 358 -19.25 17.49 4.96
C LYS A 358 -18.98 16.39 3.96
N GLY A 359 -19.73 15.31 4.04
CA GLY A 359 -19.60 14.21 3.11
C GLY A 359 -20.90 13.46 2.98
N SER A 360 -21.08 12.86 1.81
CA SER A 360 -22.21 11.99 1.50
C SER A 360 -21.69 10.62 1.10
N LEU A 361 -22.52 9.60 1.34
CA LEU A 361 -22.20 8.21 1.06
C LEU A 361 -23.31 7.63 0.19
N THR A 362 -22.92 7.02 -0.92
CA THR A 362 -23.81 6.24 -1.77
C THR A 362 -23.29 4.81 -1.83
N MET A 363 -24.21 3.85 -1.94
CA MET A 363 -23.90 2.44 -2.10
C MET A 363 -24.40 2.00 -3.46
N SER A 364 -23.59 1.24 -4.20
CA SER A 364 -24.04 0.58 -5.42
C SER A 364 -25.08 -0.50 -5.11
N ASP A 365 -25.79 -0.98 -6.14
CA ASP A 365 -26.57 -2.21 -5.99
C ASP A 365 -25.62 -3.33 -5.54
N SER A 366 -26.02 -4.04 -4.47
CA SER A 366 -25.25 -5.15 -3.95
C SER A 366 -25.54 -6.40 -4.78
N GLU A 367 -24.50 -7.14 -5.17
CA GLU A 367 -24.65 -8.37 -5.95
C GLU A 367 -24.33 -9.58 -5.08
N LEU A 368 -25.32 -10.43 -4.81
CA LEU A 368 -25.10 -11.72 -4.18
C LEU A 368 -24.67 -12.73 -5.24
N SER A 369 -23.44 -13.22 -5.11
CA SER A 369 -22.83 -14.20 -6.01
C SER A 369 -22.47 -15.49 -5.26
N SER A 370 -22.01 -16.51 -5.98
CA SER A 370 -21.47 -17.72 -5.35
C SER A 370 -20.26 -17.44 -4.45
N SER A 371 -19.52 -16.36 -4.71
CA SER A 371 -18.36 -15.92 -3.92
C SER A 371 -18.73 -15.12 -2.67
N GLY A 372 -19.96 -14.61 -2.57
CA GLY A 372 -20.41 -13.77 -1.48
C GLY A 372 -21.18 -12.53 -1.94
N LEU A 373 -21.47 -11.64 -1.01
CA LEU A 373 -22.08 -10.34 -1.26
C LEU A 373 -20.99 -9.35 -1.66
N GLN A 374 -21.08 -8.83 -2.89
CA GLN A 374 -20.21 -7.76 -3.37
C GLN A 374 -20.95 -6.42 -3.26
N LEU A 375 -20.27 -5.39 -2.75
CA LEU A 375 -20.78 -4.03 -2.71
C LEU A 375 -19.66 -3.00 -2.88
N ASP A 376 -19.98 -1.88 -3.53
CA ASP A 376 -19.11 -0.71 -3.62
C ASP A 376 -19.78 0.48 -2.92
N LEU A 377 -19.00 1.21 -2.13
CA LEU A 377 -19.41 2.43 -1.45
C LEU A 377 -18.67 3.61 -2.04
N GLU A 378 -19.38 4.62 -2.52
CA GLU A 378 -18.80 5.88 -2.97
C GLU A 378 -19.03 6.97 -1.92
N PHE A 379 -17.94 7.42 -1.30
CA PHE A 379 -17.94 8.59 -0.43
C PHE A 379 -17.58 9.84 -1.24
N THR A 380 -18.34 10.92 -1.10
CA THR A 380 -18.07 12.23 -1.73
C THR A 380 -17.79 13.28 -0.66
N ASN A 381 -16.67 14.01 -0.78
CA ASN A 381 -16.37 15.14 0.10
C ASN A 381 -17.05 16.43 -0.42
N GLU A 382 -18.09 16.86 0.26
CA GLU A 382 -18.87 18.09 -0.04
C GLU A 382 -18.40 19.28 0.82
N GLY A 383 -17.37 19.07 1.64
CA GLY A 383 -16.78 20.08 2.51
C GLY A 383 -15.87 21.07 1.79
N SER A 384 -15.29 21.98 2.57
CA SER A 384 -14.30 22.95 2.10
C SER A 384 -12.86 22.58 2.45
N ILE A 385 -12.66 21.46 3.17
CA ILE A 385 -11.34 20.92 3.53
C ILE A 385 -11.30 19.42 3.24
N HIS A 386 -10.11 18.89 3.02
CA HIS A 386 -9.89 17.47 2.84
C HIS A 386 -10.27 16.69 4.10
N VAL A 387 -10.68 15.45 3.91
CA VAL A 387 -11.09 14.55 4.99
C VAL A 387 -10.49 13.16 4.78
N GLU A 388 -10.36 12.42 5.86
CA GLU A 388 -9.80 11.07 5.88
C GLU A 388 -10.90 10.09 6.31
N PRO A 389 -11.70 9.58 5.36
CA PRO A 389 -12.80 8.69 5.66
C PRO A 389 -12.29 7.32 6.14
N SER A 390 -12.84 6.85 7.25
CA SER A 390 -12.72 5.47 7.76
C SER A 390 -14.10 4.82 7.73
N VAL A 391 -14.15 3.52 7.47
CA VAL A 391 -15.41 2.79 7.24
C VAL A 391 -15.62 1.76 8.34
N GLU A 392 -16.80 1.76 8.94
CA GLU A 392 -17.29 0.69 9.81
C GLU A 392 -18.49 0.02 9.12
N LEU A 393 -18.39 -1.28 8.92
CA LEU A 393 -19.44 -2.12 8.34
C LEU A 393 -19.97 -3.05 9.42
N LEU A 394 -21.30 -3.10 9.57
CA LEU A 394 -22.02 -3.96 10.49
C LEU A 394 -23.03 -4.80 9.71
N LEU A 395 -22.90 -6.11 9.83
CA LEU A 395 -23.84 -7.08 9.26
C LEU A 395 -24.64 -7.73 10.37
N SER A 396 -25.97 -7.65 10.27
CA SER A 396 -26.90 -8.25 11.22
C SER A 396 -27.89 -9.18 10.53
N GLN A 397 -28.27 -10.29 11.18
CA GLN A 397 -29.42 -11.10 10.80
C GLN A 397 -30.68 -10.47 11.39
N VAL A 398 -31.75 -10.41 10.60
CA VAL A 398 -33.04 -9.85 11.01
C VAL A 398 -34.01 -11.00 11.28
N PHE A 399 -34.51 -11.08 12.52
CA PHE A 399 -35.54 -12.02 12.90
C PHE A 399 -36.89 -11.29 12.96
N PRO A 400 -37.87 -11.67 12.12
CA PRO A 400 -39.20 -11.07 12.17
C PRO A 400 -39.93 -11.48 13.45
N GLN A 401 -40.96 -10.73 13.81
CA GLN A 401 -41.84 -11.10 14.92
C GLN A 401 -42.54 -12.43 14.62
N LEU A 402 -42.51 -13.37 15.57
CA LEU A 402 -43.15 -14.68 15.45
C LEU A 402 -44.20 -14.87 16.54
N GLU A 403 -45.38 -15.35 16.18
CA GLU A 403 -46.39 -15.83 17.13
C GLU A 403 -46.38 -17.35 17.15
N ALA A 404 -46.06 -17.95 18.29
CA ALA A 404 -46.09 -19.40 18.46
C ALA A 404 -47.53 -19.91 18.60
N GLU A 405 -47.74 -21.20 18.30
CA GLU A 405 -49.06 -21.86 18.36
C GLU A 405 -49.71 -21.78 19.75
N ASP A 406 -48.93 -21.55 20.81
CA ASP A 406 -49.38 -21.36 22.19
C ASP A 406 -49.74 -19.89 22.54
N GLY A 407 -49.71 -18.98 21.55
CA GLY A 407 -50.04 -17.56 21.69
C GLY A 407 -48.90 -16.69 22.22
N ARG A 408 -47.69 -17.22 22.34
CA ARG A 408 -46.50 -16.42 22.73
C ARG A 408 -46.00 -15.61 21.55
N VAL A 409 -45.75 -14.31 21.78
CA VAL A 409 -45.15 -13.41 20.80
C VAL A 409 -43.64 -13.28 21.07
N PHE A 410 -42.84 -13.62 20.07
CA PHE A 410 -41.41 -13.31 20.01
C PHE A 410 -41.25 -12.01 19.23
N ALA A 411 -40.78 -10.96 19.89
CA ALA A 411 -40.57 -9.66 19.27
C ALA A 411 -39.50 -9.75 18.17
N ALA A 412 -39.63 -8.92 17.13
CA ALA A 412 -38.59 -8.78 16.13
C ALA A 412 -37.29 -8.30 16.79
N HIS A 413 -36.17 -8.91 16.40
CA HIS A 413 -34.85 -8.54 16.89
C HIS A 413 -33.80 -8.70 15.80
N THR A 414 -32.64 -8.09 16.01
CA THR A 414 -31.47 -8.25 15.15
C THR A 414 -30.33 -8.87 15.94
N GLU A 415 -29.56 -9.73 15.27
CA GLU A 415 -28.35 -10.32 15.84
C GLU A 415 -27.14 -9.93 14.97
N GLU A 416 -26.11 -9.35 15.59
CA GLU A 416 -24.87 -9.00 14.89
C GLU A 416 -24.11 -10.28 14.52
N ILE A 417 -23.79 -10.41 13.23
CA ILE A 417 -23.05 -11.55 12.70
C ILE A 417 -21.58 -11.21 12.53
N ALA A 418 -21.31 -10.01 12.00
CA ALA A 418 -19.98 -9.57 11.69
C ALA A 418 -19.86 -8.04 11.72
N SER A 419 -18.68 -7.59 12.11
CA SER A 419 -18.25 -6.20 11.98
C SER A 419 -16.91 -6.14 11.26
N LEU A 420 -16.73 -5.16 10.38
CA LEU A 420 -15.47 -4.89 9.72
C LEU A 420 -15.14 -3.40 9.80
N GLY A 421 -13.97 -3.09 10.35
CA GLY A 421 -13.41 -1.74 10.32
C GLY A 421 -12.34 -1.64 9.22
N VAL A 422 -12.54 -0.72 8.28
CA VAL A 422 -11.50 -0.30 7.33
C VAL A 422 -10.96 1.05 7.79
N PRO A 423 -9.70 1.13 8.25
CA PRO A 423 -9.13 2.39 8.69
C PRO A 423 -9.01 3.37 7.52
N ALA A 424 -8.82 4.64 7.84
CA ALA A 424 -8.58 5.66 6.83
C ALA A 424 -7.40 5.28 5.92
N GLY A 425 -7.59 5.49 4.61
CA GLY A 425 -6.55 5.27 3.62
C GLY A 425 -5.38 6.24 3.77
N ALA A 426 -4.26 5.95 3.09
CA ALA A 426 -3.05 6.77 3.16
C ALA A 426 -3.21 8.19 2.58
N ASN A 427 -4.14 8.36 1.62
CA ASN A 427 -4.39 9.63 0.93
C ASN A 427 -5.78 10.18 1.23
N PRO A 428 -5.92 11.49 1.53
CA PRO A 428 -7.19 12.09 1.90
C PRO A 428 -8.11 12.25 0.69
N VAL A 429 -9.40 12.48 0.97
CA VAL A 429 -10.39 12.88 -0.03
C VAL A 429 -10.46 14.40 -0.05
N LEU A 430 -9.99 15.01 -1.13
CA LEU A 430 -9.97 16.45 -1.32
C LEU A 430 -11.41 17.00 -1.50
N PRO A 431 -11.67 18.30 -1.26
CA PRO A 431 -12.96 18.93 -1.53
C PRO A 431 -13.46 18.66 -2.96
N GLY A 432 -14.70 18.22 -3.10
CA GLY A 432 -15.31 17.78 -4.36
C GLY A 432 -14.82 16.43 -4.89
N GLY A 433 -13.84 15.81 -4.23
CA GLY A 433 -13.31 14.50 -4.55
C GLY A 433 -14.21 13.36 -4.08
N LYS A 434 -13.98 12.18 -4.65
CA LYS A 434 -14.71 10.95 -4.36
C LYS A 434 -13.76 9.84 -3.94
N ARG A 435 -14.27 8.85 -3.21
CA ARG A 435 -13.54 7.63 -2.84
C ARG A 435 -14.46 6.42 -2.90
N ILE A 436 -14.04 5.38 -3.60
CA ILE A 436 -14.72 4.09 -3.63
C ILE A 436 -14.06 3.13 -2.63
N PHE A 437 -14.90 2.44 -1.87
CA PHE A 437 -14.53 1.32 -1.02
C PHE A 437 -15.29 0.07 -1.49
N GLY A 438 -14.56 -0.92 -2.00
CA GLY A 438 -15.14 -2.18 -2.46
C GLY A 438 -15.02 -3.27 -1.39
N PHE A 439 -16.09 -4.02 -1.17
CA PHE A 439 -16.16 -5.10 -0.20
C PHE A 439 -16.65 -6.39 -0.85
N LEU A 440 -16.08 -7.51 -0.42
CA LEU A 440 -16.60 -8.84 -0.65
C LEU A 440 -16.82 -9.50 0.71
N ILE A 441 -18.08 -9.71 1.08
CA ILE A 441 -18.45 -10.47 2.26
C ILE A 441 -18.61 -11.93 1.84
N PRO A 442 -17.68 -12.84 2.23
CA PRO A 442 -17.70 -14.22 1.74
C PRO A 442 -19.01 -14.93 2.05
N ASN A 443 -19.41 -15.83 1.16
CA ASN A 443 -20.68 -16.55 1.24
C ASN A 443 -20.73 -17.50 2.46
N ALA A 444 -21.27 -17.01 3.56
CA ALA A 444 -21.54 -17.75 4.79
C ALA A 444 -22.94 -17.42 5.36
N PHE A 445 -23.85 -16.94 4.51
CA PHE A 445 -25.19 -16.57 4.92
C PHE A 445 -26.08 -17.81 4.96
N GLU A 446 -26.75 -18.03 6.10
CA GLU A 446 -27.89 -18.93 6.17
C GLU A 446 -29.10 -18.29 5.46
N PRO A 447 -30.10 -19.06 5.02
CA PRO A 447 -31.33 -18.48 4.51
C PRO A 447 -31.99 -17.57 5.54
N GLY A 448 -32.42 -16.38 5.12
CA GLY A 448 -33.02 -15.39 6.02
C GLY A 448 -32.88 -13.94 5.54
N GLU A 449 -33.37 -13.03 6.37
CA GLU A 449 -33.29 -11.58 6.16
C GLU A 449 -32.05 -11.01 6.83
N TYR A 450 -31.37 -10.10 6.16
CA TYR A 450 -30.14 -9.47 6.65
C TYR A 450 -30.23 -7.95 6.51
N GLU A 451 -29.55 -7.26 7.41
CA GLU A 451 -29.35 -5.82 7.38
C GLU A 451 -27.86 -5.51 7.37
N LEU A 452 -27.44 -4.72 6.38
CA LEU A 452 -26.09 -4.19 6.27
C LEU A 452 -26.13 -2.70 6.56
N ALA A 453 -25.45 -2.28 7.62
CA ALA A 453 -25.25 -0.89 7.95
C ALA A 453 -23.79 -0.51 7.72
N VAL A 454 -23.56 0.57 6.98
CA VAL A 454 -22.23 1.13 6.78
C VAL A 454 -22.19 2.56 7.28
N ARG A 455 -21.20 2.84 8.11
CA ARG A 455 -20.87 4.14 8.65
C ARG A 455 -19.51 4.58 8.14
N VAL A 456 -19.42 5.81 7.66
CA VAL A 456 -18.16 6.44 7.28
C VAL A 456 -17.89 7.63 8.19
N ASP A 457 -16.85 7.51 9.01
CA ASP A 457 -16.34 8.57 9.86
C ASP A 457 -15.24 9.34 9.12
N PHE A 458 -15.45 10.64 8.92
CA PHE A 458 -14.53 11.54 8.19
C PHE A 458 -14.22 12.83 8.99
N GLY A 459 -14.64 12.88 10.26
CA GLY A 459 -14.46 14.03 11.16
C GLY A 459 -15.44 15.18 10.95
N GLY A 460 -16.55 14.96 10.25
CA GLY A 460 -17.69 15.89 10.23
C GLY A 460 -18.48 15.89 11.53
N ASP A 461 -19.49 16.77 11.62
CA ASP A 461 -20.39 16.84 12.79
C ASP A 461 -21.17 15.53 12.97
N GLU A 462 -21.55 14.90 11.85
CA GLU A 462 -22.22 13.60 11.80
C GLU A 462 -21.48 12.69 10.78
N PRO A 463 -21.42 11.38 11.02
CA PRO A 463 -20.90 10.43 10.04
C PRO A 463 -21.86 10.27 8.86
N ALA A 464 -21.34 9.81 7.73
CA ALA A 464 -22.19 9.43 6.60
C ALA A 464 -22.61 7.98 6.78
N VAL A 465 -23.91 7.69 6.70
CA VAL A 465 -24.45 6.35 6.97
C VAL A 465 -25.33 5.91 5.81
N VAL A 466 -25.21 4.64 5.43
CA VAL A 466 -26.13 3.96 4.51
C VAL A 466 -26.53 2.62 5.11
N GLN A 467 -27.78 2.22 4.91
CA GLN A 467 -28.32 0.95 5.34
C GLN A 467 -29.05 0.29 4.19
N THR A 468 -28.88 -1.03 4.06
CA THR A 468 -29.63 -1.84 3.11
C THR A 468 -30.08 -3.15 3.75
N LYS A 469 -31.17 -3.71 3.21
CA LYS A 469 -31.67 -5.02 3.60
C LYS A 469 -31.64 -5.95 2.40
N PHE A 470 -31.33 -7.21 2.63
CA PHE A 470 -31.34 -8.22 1.60
C PHE A 470 -31.76 -9.57 2.17
N ALA A 471 -32.43 -10.36 1.35
CA ALA A 471 -32.85 -11.71 1.68
C ALA A 471 -31.91 -12.73 1.02
N VAL A 472 -31.69 -13.86 1.70
CA VAL A 472 -30.99 -15.02 1.17
C VAL A 472 -31.97 -16.19 1.16
N ASP A 473 -32.29 -16.69 -0.03
CA ASP A 473 -33.22 -17.82 -0.19
C ASP A 473 -32.50 -19.18 -0.15
N GLU A 474 -33.25 -20.24 0.20
CA GLU A 474 -32.83 -21.64 0.03
C GLU A 474 -32.68 -21.99 -1.47
N GLY A 475 -31.54 -21.63 -2.05
CA GLY A 475 -31.20 -21.92 -3.43
C GLY A 475 -31.40 -20.73 -4.37
N ARG A 476 -30.33 -19.92 -4.49
CA ARG A 476 -30.19 -18.70 -5.33
C ARG A 476 -30.96 -17.50 -4.79
N GLY A 477 -30.25 -16.64 -4.06
CA GLY A 477 -30.77 -15.36 -3.59
C GLY A 477 -31.00 -14.38 -4.75
N SER A 478 -32.14 -13.70 -4.66
CA SER A 478 -32.45 -12.48 -5.40
C SER A 478 -32.55 -11.31 -4.42
N ILE A 479 -32.13 -10.13 -4.86
CA ILE A 479 -32.21 -8.87 -4.11
C ILE A 479 -33.27 -8.01 -4.82
N GLU A 480 -34.20 -7.42 -4.06
CA GLU A 480 -35.18 -6.42 -4.54
C GLU A 480 -34.64 -4.99 -4.49
#